data_AF-A0A2N8P868-F1
#
_entry.id   AF-A0A2N8P868-F1
#
_cell.length_a   1.000
_cell.length_b   1.000
_cell.length_c   1.000
_cell.angle_alpha   90.00
_cell.angle_beta   90.00
_cell.angle_gamma   90.00
#
_symmetry.space_group_name_H-M   'P 1'
#
loop_
_entity.id
_entity.type
_entity.pdbx_description
1 polymer ?
#
loop_
_entity_poly.entity_id
_entity_poly.type
_entity_poly.pdbx_seq_one_letter_code
_entity_poly.pdbx_strand_id
1 'polypeptide(L)'
;MTPHHRRTLHCALIGAVAVTSLGVTAGPASAKSSLSFTAGPRSVGLGGLVRAAAKASDDNATFNKVCVQQRWSATAWHNVACSKPARHAGGAVNVTLRVKQRGHLQLRAALFEGRSAQDQHPKTRSASRPITVTVH
;
A
#
# COMPACT_ATOMS: atom_id res chain seq x y z
N MET A 1 33.27 40.90 -42.76
CA MET A 1 32.50 41.21 -41.53
C MET A 1 31.66 39.99 -41.17
N THR A 2 31.73 39.61 -39.90
CA THR A 2 31.14 38.47 -39.12
C THR A 2 29.63 38.19 -39.32
N PRO A 3 29.02 37.11 -38.75
CA PRO A 3 29.57 36.08 -37.83
C PRO A 3 29.19 34.60 -38.10
N HIS A 4 29.92 33.73 -37.41
CA HIS A 4 29.60 32.35 -37.06
C HIS A 4 28.18 32.11 -36.55
N HIS A 5 27.58 30.98 -36.93
CA HIS A 5 26.50 30.36 -36.17
C HIS A 5 26.99 29.03 -35.59
N ARG A 6 27.45 29.08 -34.33
CA ARG A 6 27.61 27.88 -33.51
C ARG A 6 26.22 27.46 -33.05
N ARG A 7 25.68 26.39 -33.61
CA ARG A 7 24.48 25.75 -33.05
C ARG A 7 24.92 24.79 -31.95
N THR A 8 24.87 25.28 -30.72
CA THR A 8 24.91 24.48 -29.49
C THR A 8 23.68 23.57 -29.44
N LEU A 9 23.89 22.26 -29.56
CA LEU A 9 22.87 21.24 -29.32
C LEU A 9 22.78 21.00 -27.81
N HIS A 10 21.75 21.54 -27.19
CA HIS A 10 21.40 21.23 -25.80
C HIS A 10 20.64 19.89 -25.77
N CYS A 11 21.27 18.84 -25.24
CA CYS A 11 20.58 17.59 -24.92
C CYS A 11 19.59 17.85 -23.78
N ALA A 12 18.29 17.83 -24.11
CA ALA A 12 17.22 17.95 -23.14
C ALA A 12 17.12 16.66 -22.31
N LEU A 13 17.38 16.77 -21.00
CA LEU A 13 17.05 15.75 -20.01
C LEU A 13 15.51 15.66 -19.90
N ILE A 14 14.93 14.57 -20.40
CA ILE A 14 13.51 14.28 -20.21
C ILE A 14 13.32 13.74 -18.79
N GLY A 15 13.05 14.64 -17.84
CA GLY A 15 12.52 14.27 -16.53
C GLY A 15 11.06 13.88 -16.66
N ALA A 16 10.76 12.58 -16.63
CA ALA A 16 9.38 12.10 -16.62
C ALA A 16 8.71 12.46 -15.28
N VAL A 17 7.84 13.48 -15.30
CA VAL A 17 6.97 13.82 -14.16
C VAL A 17 5.83 12.80 -14.13
N ALA A 18 5.95 11.80 -13.26
CA ALA A 18 4.91 10.79 -13.06
C ALA A 18 3.75 11.40 -12.23
N VAL A 19 2.67 11.80 -12.90
CA VAL A 19 1.41 12.17 -12.27
C VAL A 19 0.81 10.92 -11.63
N THR A 20 0.77 10.87 -10.30
CA THR A 20 0.25 9.70 -9.55
C THR A 20 -1.24 9.87 -9.29
N SER A 21 -2.07 9.09 -9.98
CA SER A 21 -3.50 8.99 -9.70
C SER A 21 -3.74 8.05 -8.50
N LEU A 22 -4.30 8.61 -7.43
CA LEU A 22 -4.73 7.87 -6.24
C LEU A 22 -6.05 7.15 -6.55
N GLY A 23 -6.00 5.85 -6.86
CA GLY A 23 -7.21 5.03 -7.01
C GLY A 23 -7.75 4.61 -5.65
N VAL A 24 -8.93 5.10 -5.27
CA VAL A 24 -9.68 4.63 -4.10
C VAL A 24 -10.43 3.35 -4.49
N THR A 25 -10.08 2.21 -3.89
CA THR A 25 -10.86 0.98 -4.04
C THR A 25 -11.57 0.68 -2.72
N ALA A 26 -12.90 0.76 -2.71
CA ALA A 26 -13.71 0.30 -1.59
C ALA A 26 -13.69 -1.24 -1.52
N GLY A 27 -13.36 -1.79 -0.36
CA GLY A 27 -13.55 -3.21 -0.07
C GLY A 27 -15.03 -3.53 0.20
N PRO A 28 -15.42 -4.81 0.25
CA PRO A 28 -16.78 -5.18 0.64
C PRO A 28 -17.10 -4.59 2.02
N ALA A 29 -18.20 -3.85 2.11
CA ALA A 29 -18.75 -3.37 3.38
C ALA A 29 -19.46 -4.54 4.05
N SER A 30 -18.83 -5.17 5.04
CA SER A 30 -19.58 -5.96 6.02
C SER A 30 -20.31 -4.97 6.91
N ALA A 31 -21.62 -5.14 7.12
CA ALA A 31 -22.56 -4.13 7.63
C ALA A 31 -22.30 -3.53 9.05
N LYS A 32 -21.08 -3.67 9.59
CA LYS A 32 -20.64 -3.13 10.87
C LYS A 32 -19.17 -2.64 10.87
N SER A 33 -18.41 -2.90 9.80
CA SER A 33 -17.03 -2.46 9.66
C SER A 33 -16.69 -1.98 8.25
N SER A 34 -15.81 -0.99 8.16
CA SER A 34 -15.30 -0.48 6.89
C SER A 34 -13.81 -0.73 6.79
N LEU A 35 -13.34 -1.02 5.57
CA LEU A 35 -11.92 -1.20 5.28
C LEU A 35 -11.60 -0.46 3.97
N SER A 36 -10.76 0.55 4.08
CA SER A 36 -10.23 1.32 2.95
C SER A 36 -8.74 1.04 2.79
N PHE A 37 -8.31 0.92 1.53
CA PHE A 37 -6.93 0.63 1.18
C PHE A 37 -6.51 1.40 -0.06
N THR A 38 -5.33 2.00 -0.02
CA THR A 38 -4.68 2.62 -1.17
C THR A 38 -3.21 2.20 -1.21
N ALA A 39 -2.69 2.01 -2.43
CA ALA A 39 -1.29 1.77 -2.66
C ALA A 39 -0.86 2.36 -4.00
N GLY A 40 0.34 2.90 -4.07
CA GLY A 40 0.90 3.44 -5.30
C GLY A 40 2.37 3.81 -5.20
N PRO A 41 3.03 4.01 -6.36
CA PRO A 41 2.50 3.85 -7.71
C PRO A 41 2.31 2.36 -8.10
N ARG A 42 1.59 2.09 -9.19
CA ARG A 42 1.30 0.71 -9.69
C ARG A 42 2.43 0.10 -10.53
N SER A 43 3.44 0.89 -10.85
CA SER A 43 4.67 0.43 -11.49
C SER A 43 5.86 1.20 -10.90
N VAL A 44 6.95 0.50 -10.62
CA VAL A 44 8.21 1.06 -10.12
C VAL A 44 9.40 0.28 -10.68
N GLY A 45 10.57 0.92 -10.75
CA GLY A 45 11.82 0.19 -10.97
C GLY A 45 12.30 -0.48 -9.68
N LEU A 46 13.18 -1.47 -9.81
CA LEU A 46 13.91 -2.06 -8.69
C LEU A 46 14.55 -0.97 -7.80
N GLY A 47 14.40 -1.11 -6.48
CA GLY A 47 14.85 -0.12 -5.50
C GLY A 47 13.91 1.08 -5.32
N GLY A 48 12.82 1.17 -6.11
CA GLY A 48 11.79 2.19 -6.00
C GLY A 48 10.95 2.10 -4.71
N LEU A 49 10.13 3.13 -4.49
CA LEU A 49 9.29 3.24 -3.29
C LEU A 49 7.81 3.08 -3.64
N VAL A 50 7.10 2.28 -2.86
CA VAL A 50 5.65 2.12 -2.92
C VAL A 50 5.05 2.56 -1.59
N ARG A 51 4.13 3.52 -1.62
CA ARG A 51 3.40 3.97 -0.44
C ARG A 51 2.09 3.21 -0.36
N ALA A 52 1.73 2.78 0.84
CA ALA A 52 0.46 2.13 1.11
C ALA A 52 -0.17 2.68 2.39
N ALA A 53 -1.49 2.86 2.36
CA ALA A 53 -2.27 3.33 3.48
C ALA A 53 -3.50 2.45 3.66
N ALA A 54 -3.80 2.09 4.90
CA ALA A 54 -5.00 1.35 5.25
C ALA A 54 -5.70 2.03 6.43
N LYS A 55 -7.02 2.12 6.36
CA LYS A 55 -7.86 2.56 7.48
C LYS A 55 -9.03 1.61 7.62
N ALA A 56 -9.31 1.23 8.85
CA ALA A 56 -10.49 0.47 9.19
C ALA A 56 -11.28 1.17 10.31
N SER A 57 -12.59 1.06 10.23
CA SER A 57 -13.48 1.38 11.34
C SER A 57 -14.29 0.14 11.67
N ASP A 58 -14.44 -0.13 12.96
CA ASP A 58 -15.18 -1.28 13.48
C ASP A 58 -15.69 -0.86 14.87
N ASP A 59 -16.97 -1.03 15.14
CA ASP A 59 -17.59 -0.66 16.42
C ASP A 59 -17.66 -1.85 17.40
N ASN A 60 -17.08 -3.01 17.05
CA ASN A 60 -16.96 -4.17 17.93
C ASN A 60 -16.14 -3.84 19.19
N ALA A 61 -16.50 -4.47 20.31
CA ALA A 61 -15.86 -4.29 21.61
C ALA A 61 -14.52 -5.02 21.75
N THR A 62 -14.09 -5.76 20.73
CA THR A 62 -12.82 -6.51 20.68
C THR A 62 -11.64 -5.63 20.28
N PHE A 63 -10.42 -6.15 20.42
CA PHE A 63 -9.23 -5.44 19.99
C PHE A 63 -8.99 -5.66 18.50
N ASN A 64 -9.24 -4.64 17.71
CA ASN A 64 -9.06 -4.70 16.27
C ASN A 64 -7.81 -3.94 15.84
N LYS A 65 -7.17 -4.42 14.77
CA LYS A 65 -6.04 -3.74 14.13
C LYS A 65 -6.10 -3.93 12.63
N VAL A 66 -5.73 -2.90 11.88
CA VAL A 66 -5.57 -2.97 10.44
C VAL A 66 -4.09 -3.14 10.10
N CYS A 67 -3.79 -4.04 9.17
CA CYS A 67 -2.44 -4.27 8.67
C CYS A 67 -2.39 -4.10 7.15
N VAL A 68 -1.28 -3.55 6.66
CA VAL A 68 -0.87 -3.68 5.26
C VAL A 68 -0.12 -5.00 5.13
N GLN A 69 -0.58 -5.84 4.21
CA GLN A 69 0.05 -7.10 3.87
C GLN A 69 0.67 -7.04 2.48
N GLN A 70 1.75 -7.80 2.31
CA GLN A 70 2.37 -8.03 1.01
C GLN A 70 2.47 -9.51 0.69
N ARG A 71 2.52 -9.84 -0.60
CA ARG A 71 3.04 -11.11 -1.11
C ARG A 71 3.71 -10.91 -2.46
N TRP A 72 4.64 -11.79 -2.76
CA TRP A 72 5.26 -11.91 -4.08
C TRP A 72 4.82 -13.23 -4.70
N SER A 73 4.32 -13.20 -5.93
CA SER A 73 3.79 -14.41 -6.60
C SER A 73 2.70 -15.10 -5.77
N ALA A 74 2.57 -16.43 -5.86
CA ALA A 74 1.58 -17.23 -5.13
C ALA A 74 1.96 -17.52 -3.65
N THR A 75 2.90 -16.77 -3.06
CA THR A 75 3.32 -16.97 -1.66
C THR A 75 2.25 -16.54 -0.66
N ALA A 76 2.45 -16.93 0.61
CA ALA A 76 1.63 -16.49 1.73
C ALA A 76 1.68 -14.97 1.91
N TRP A 77 0.62 -14.41 2.51
CA TRP A 77 0.57 -13.00 2.86
C TRP A 77 1.38 -12.72 4.13
N HIS A 78 2.18 -11.67 4.10
CA HIS A 78 2.98 -11.22 5.24
C HIS A 78 2.59 -9.80 5.65
N ASN A 79 2.40 -9.57 6.95
CA ASN A 79 2.18 -8.23 7.48
C ASN A 79 3.46 -7.41 7.35
N VAL A 80 3.36 -6.22 6.75
CA VAL A 80 4.49 -5.28 6.66
C VAL A 80 4.40 -4.21 7.75
N ALA A 81 3.19 -3.70 7.99
CA ALA A 81 2.93 -2.73 9.03
C ALA A 81 1.50 -2.92 9.54
N CYS A 82 1.30 -2.70 10.84
CA CYS A 82 0.00 -2.76 11.49
C CYS A 82 -0.23 -1.53 12.35
N SER A 83 -1.48 -1.13 12.51
CA SER A 83 -1.87 -0.18 13.55
C SER A 83 -1.71 -0.80 14.94
N LYS A 84 -1.68 0.04 15.97
CA LYS A 84 -1.87 -0.42 17.34
C LYS A 84 -3.26 -1.05 17.47
N PRO A 85 -3.42 -2.17 18.19
CA PRO A 85 -4.73 -2.75 18.47
C PRO A 85 -5.54 -1.82 19.38
N ALA A 86 -6.82 -1.63 19.08
CA ALA A 86 -7.72 -0.80 19.88
C ALA A 86 -9.13 -1.39 19.93
N ARG A 87 -9.88 -1.11 21.00
CA ARG A 87 -11.31 -1.44 21.08
C ARG A 87 -12.14 -0.38 20.38
N HIS A 88 -13.30 -0.77 19.85
CA HIS A 88 -14.25 0.14 19.18
C HIS A 88 -13.62 0.98 18.06
N ALA A 89 -12.56 0.47 17.44
CA ALA A 89 -11.85 1.11 16.35
C ALA A 89 -11.13 0.06 15.50
N GLY A 90 -11.03 0.27 14.18
CA GLY A 90 -10.22 -0.60 13.31
C GLY A 90 -8.77 -0.11 13.12
N GLY A 91 -8.51 1.18 13.31
CA GLY A 91 -7.19 1.80 13.26
C GLY A 91 -6.78 2.30 11.87
N ALA A 92 -5.58 2.89 11.80
CA ALA A 92 -4.98 3.40 10.58
C ALA A 92 -3.48 3.11 10.55
N VAL A 93 -2.94 2.85 9.36
CA VAL A 93 -1.52 2.64 9.14
C VAL A 93 -1.09 3.22 7.79
N ASN A 94 0.08 3.85 7.76
CA ASN A 94 0.75 4.30 6.55
C ASN A 94 2.15 3.69 6.52
N VAL A 95 2.56 3.17 5.37
CA VAL A 95 3.88 2.53 5.21
C VAL A 95 4.47 2.88 3.86
N THR A 96 5.79 3.04 3.82
CA THR A 96 6.58 3.15 2.59
C THR A 96 7.46 1.92 2.45
N LEU A 97 7.28 1.19 1.35
CA LEU A 97 7.98 -0.05 1.02
C LEU A 97 9.07 0.26 -0.01
N ARG A 98 10.29 -0.21 0.23
CA ARG A 98 11.33 -0.22 -0.80
C ARG A 98 11.34 -1.58 -1.49
N VAL A 99 11.11 -1.61 -2.81
CA VAL A 99 11.07 -2.87 -3.56
C VAL A 99 12.48 -3.40 -3.80
N LYS A 100 12.71 -4.66 -3.44
CA LYS A 100 14.04 -5.31 -3.49
C LYS A 100 14.12 -6.48 -4.47
N GLN A 101 13.02 -6.83 -5.11
CA GLN A 101 12.93 -7.90 -6.12
C GLN A 101 12.04 -7.45 -7.27
N ARG A 102 12.25 -8.01 -8.46
CA ARG A 102 11.44 -7.73 -9.67
C ARG A 102 10.19 -8.62 -9.71
N GLY A 103 9.21 -8.24 -10.53
CA GLY A 103 7.98 -9.01 -10.73
C GLY A 103 6.74 -8.33 -10.14
N HIS A 104 5.75 -9.11 -9.70
CA HIS A 104 4.47 -8.60 -9.22
C HIS A 104 4.40 -8.61 -7.69
N LEU A 105 4.50 -7.43 -7.10
CA LEU A 105 4.20 -7.20 -5.69
C LEU A 105 2.69 -7.02 -5.54
N GLN A 106 2.05 -7.84 -4.72
CA GLN A 106 0.65 -7.64 -4.37
C GLN A 106 0.55 -7.11 -2.95
N LEU A 107 -0.25 -6.05 -2.78
CA LEU A 107 -0.50 -5.41 -1.51
C LEU A 107 -2.00 -5.45 -1.20
N ARG A 108 -2.35 -5.63 0.06
CA ARG A 108 -3.75 -5.51 0.52
C ARG A 108 -3.80 -4.97 1.94
N ALA A 109 -4.96 -4.47 2.36
CA ALA A 109 -5.26 -4.30 3.77
C ALA A 109 -5.94 -5.56 4.32
N ALA A 110 -5.68 -5.88 5.58
CA ALA A 110 -6.38 -6.91 6.34
C ALA A 110 -6.79 -6.34 7.71
N LEU A 111 -8.05 -6.51 8.07
CA LEU A 111 -8.57 -6.21 9.40
C LEU A 111 -8.51 -7.48 10.25
N PHE A 112 -7.84 -7.37 11.39
CA PHE A 112 -7.70 -8.43 12.36
C PHE A 112 -8.47 -8.10 13.63
N GLU A 113 -9.03 -9.13 14.25
CA GLU A 113 -9.70 -9.08 15.54
C GLU A 113 -9.02 -10.02 16.53
N GLY A 114 -8.63 -9.48 17.67
CA GLY A 114 -8.02 -10.21 18.77
C GLY A 114 -8.86 -10.12 20.05
N ARG A 115 -8.65 -11.09 20.94
CA ARG A 115 -9.28 -11.15 22.26
C ARG A 115 -8.66 -10.16 23.26
N SER A 116 -7.39 -9.80 23.03
CA SER A 116 -6.62 -8.82 23.81
C SER A 116 -5.71 -8.01 22.88
N ALA A 117 -5.13 -6.91 23.38
CA ALA A 117 -4.15 -6.13 22.62
C ALA A 117 -2.88 -6.94 22.27
N GLN A 118 -2.56 -7.96 23.06
CA GLN A 118 -1.39 -8.83 22.89
C GLN A 118 -1.76 -10.20 22.30
N ASP A 119 -2.96 -10.35 21.71
CA ASP A 119 -3.36 -11.61 21.10
C ASP A 119 -2.39 -11.98 19.97
N GLN A 120 -1.74 -13.13 20.11
CA GLN A 120 -0.79 -13.67 19.14
C GLN A 120 -1.48 -14.32 17.95
N HIS A 121 -2.76 -14.67 18.09
CA HIS A 121 -3.53 -15.38 17.06
C HIS A 121 -4.82 -14.64 16.71
N PRO A 122 -4.74 -13.35 16.30
CA PRO A 122 -5.93 -12.60 15.95
C PRO A 122 -6.53 -13.16 14.65
N LYS A 123 -7.86 -13.23 14.60
CA LYS A 123 -8.59 -13.74 13.44
C LYS A 123 -8.68 -12.67 12.36
N THR A 124 -8.56 -13.07 11.10
CA THR A 124 -8.84 -12.15 9.98
C THR A 124 -10.35 -11.98 9.86
N ARG A 125 -10.84 -10.74 9.98
CA ARG A 125 -12.25 -10.40 9.82
C ARG A 125 -12.60 -10.08 8.37
N SER A 126 -11.74 -9.31 7.72
CA SER A 126 -11.92 -8.90 6.33
C SER A 126 -10.57 -8.54 5.70
N ALA A 127 -10.53 -8.53 4.37
CA ALA A 127 -9.39 -8.06 3.61
C ALA A 127 -9.86 -7.29 2.38
N SER A 128 -9.06 -6.29 1.97
CA SER A 128 -9.32 -5.57 0.72
C SER A 128 -9.00 -6.46 -0.48
N ARG A 129 -9.49 -6.05 -1.66
CA ARG A 129 -8.94 -6.56 -2.92
C ARG A 129 -7.44 -6.24 -2.97
N PRO A 130 -6.61 -7.16 -3.50
CA PRO A 130 -5.20 -6.88 -3.75
C PRO A 130 -5.00 -5.78 -4.80
N ILE A 131 -4.05 -4.89 -4.55
CA ILE A 131 -3.47 -3.99 -5.55
C ILE A 131 -2.14 -4.62 -6.00
N THR A 132 -2.00 -4.85 -7.30
CA THR A 132 -0.75 -5.32 -7.90
C THR A 132 0.11 -4.13 -8.30
N VAL A 133 1.38 -4.17 -7.92
CA VAL A 133 2.44 -3.26 -8.33
C VAL A 133 3.44 -4.05 -9.18
N THR A 134 3.65 -3.61 -10.41
CA THR A 134 4.65 -4.19 -11.31
C THR A 134 6.02 -3.59 -10.99
N VAL A 135 7.02 -4.44 -10.76
CA VAL A 135 8.39 -4.02 -10.50
C VAL A 135 9.28 -4.43 -11.66
N HIS A 136 9.78 -3.43 -12.36
CA HIS A 136 10.62 -3.59 -13.54
C HIS A 136 12.08 -3.74 -13.16
#